data_AF-A0A3N2CNY6-F1
#
_entry.id   AF-A0A3N2CNY6-F1
#
_cell.length_a   1.000
_cell.length_b   1.000
_cell.length_c   1.000
_cell.angle_alpha   90.00
_cell.angle_beta   90.00
_cell.angle_gamma   90.00
#
_symmetry.space_group_name_H-M   'P 1'
#
loop_
_entity.id
_entity.type
_entity.pdbx_description
1 polymer ?
#
loop_
_entity_poly.entity_id
_entity_poly.type
_entity_poly.pdbx_seq_one_letter_code
_entity_poly.pdbx_strand_id
1 'polypeptide(L)'
;MTGPRPVPVGLLVAAVAGTVHAAVSAYWGLGGDALLETLGERIVEQFRDARWLLLVVAAVKLGGALVPVLLARGGGLGRGWRSLCWLGAAVLVLWGGLNTVVGGLVLTGVVVPEDGYDRAAMIGHALLWDPLFLVWGLALALGLRAYGRSTR
;
A
#
# COMPACT_ATOMS: atom_id res chain seq x y z
N MET A 1 -27.09 7.37 23.91
CA MET A 1 -26.63 7.09 22.53
C MET A 1 -25.30 7.80 22.33
N THR A 2 -24.17 7.10 22.34
CA THR A 2 -22.87 7.73 22.04
C THR A 2 -22.83 8.04 20.55
N GLY A 3 -22.63 9.30 20.20
CA GLY A 3 -22.52 9.75 18.80
C GLY A 3 -21.39 9.01 18.05
N PRO A 4 -21.40 9.05 16.71
CA PRO A 4 -20.37 8.40 15.91
C PRO A 4 -18.98 8.90 16.32
N ARG A 5 -18.08 7.97 16.64
CA ARG A 5 -16.71 8.33 17.07
C ARG A 5 -15.93 8.86 15.87
N PRO A 6 -15.11 9.92 16.06
CA PRO A 6 -14.27 10.43 14.98
C PRO A 6 -13.23 9.37 14.59
N VAL A 7 -13.07 9.15 13.28
CA VAL A 7 -12.06 8.24 12.74
C VAL A 7 -10.69 8.93 12.85
N PRO A 8 -9.65 8.26 13.41
CA PRO A 8 -8.30 8.82 13.45
C PRO A 8 -7.80 9.19 12.05
N VAL A 9 -7.15 10.34 11.93
CA VAL A 9 -6.59 10.84 10.67
C VAL A 9 -5.66 9.83 9.99
N GLY A 10 -4.89 9.06 10.76
CA GLY A 10 -4.03 8.00 10.22
C GLY A 10 -4.79 6.92 9.46
N LEU A 11 -5.99 6.53 9.91
CA LEU A 11 -6.82 5.56 9.17
C LEU A 11 -7.38 6.17 7.88
N LEU A 12 -7.68 7.48 7.86
CA LEU A 12 -8.12 8.16 6.65
C LEU A 12 -6.98 8.28 5.62
N VAL A 13 -5.78 8.66 6.06
CA VAL A 13 -4.59 8.72 5.19
C VAL A 13 -4.27 7.33 4.63
N ALA A 14 -4.32 6.29 5.47
CA ALA A 14 -4.17 4.90 5.05
C ALA A 14 -5.21 4.50 3.99
N ALA A 15 -6.48 4.86 4.20
CA ALA A 15 -7.55 4.57 3.25
C ALA A 15 -7.34 5.28 1.91
N VAL A 16 -6.92 6.55 1.91
CA VAL A 16 -6.60 7.28 0.68
C VAL A 16 -5.43 6.61 -0.06
N ALA A 17 -4.31 6.39 0.63
CA ALA A 17 -3.12 5.78 0.02
C ALA A 17 -3.41 4.38 -0.56
N GLY A 18 -4.11 3.54 0.20
CA GLY A 18 -4.49 2.21 -0.25
C GLY A 18 -5.51 2.22 -1.39
N THR A 19 -6.43 3.19 -1.41
CA THR A 19 -7.40 3.36 -2.51
C THR A 19 -6.71 3.81 -3.79
N VAL A 20 -5.73 4.71 -3.72
CA VAL A 20 -4.91 5.08 -4.88
C VAL A 20 -4.20 3.85 -5.44
N HIS A 21 -3.57 3.05 -4.57
CA HIS A 21 -2.94 1.78 -4.94
C HIS A 21 -3.92 0.80 -5.62
N ALA A 22 -5.14 0.69 -5.08
CA ALA A 22 -6.19 -0.15 -5.63
C ALA A 22 -6.68 0.36 -6.99
N ALA A 23 -6.91 1.66 -7.13
CA ALA A 23 -7.39 2.30 -8.35
C ALA A 23 -6.42 2.10 -9.52
N VAL A 24 -5.12 2.28 -9.28
CA VAL A 24 -4.09 2.03 -10.29
C VAL A 24 -4.04 0.55 -10.67
N SER A 25 -4.11 -0.36 -9.69
CA SER A 25 -4.15 -1.81 -9.97
C SER A 25 -5.39 -2.19 -10.80
N ALA A 26 -6.54 -1.58 -10.52
CA ALA A 26 -7.76 -1.78 -11.29
C ALA A 26 -7.61 -1.23 -12.71
N TYR A 27 -7.05 -0.03 -12.86
CA TYR A 27 -6.79 0.58 -14.17
C TYR A 27 -5.91 -0.32 -15.05
N TRP A 28 -4.81 -0.87 -14.52
CA TRP A 28 -3.97 -1.83 -15.24
C TRP A 28 -4.72 -3.13 -15.56
N GLY A 29 -5.52 -3.63 -14.62
CA GLY A 29 -6.36 -4.82 -14.84
C GLY A 29 -7.43 -4.64 -15.92
N LEU A 30 -7.87 -3.40 -16.14
CA LEU A 30 -8.81 -3.02 -17.21
C LEU A 30 -8.12 -2.71 -18.55
N GLY A 31 -6.80 -2.92 -18.64
CA GLY A 31 -6.03 -2.75 -19.88
C GLY A 31 -5.34 -1.39 -20.03
N GLY A 32 -5.32 -0.56 -18.98
CA GLY A 32 -4.52 0.65 -18.98
C GLY A 32 -3.02 0.37 -18.89
N ASP A 33 -2.19 1.18 -19.53
CA ASP A 33 -0.73 1.01 -19.55
C ASP A 33 0.03 2.23 -18.99
N ALA A 34 -0.67 3.27 -18.52
CA ALA A 34 -0.02 4.44 -17.90
C ALA A 34 0.82 4.01 -16.68
N LEU A 35 2.07 4.50 -16.61
CA LEU A 35 3.05 4.18 -15.57
C LEU A 35 3.39 2.69 -15.44
N LEU A 36 2.97 1.83 -16.38
CA LEU A 36 3.20 0.39 -16.29
C LEU A 36 4.70 0.05 -16.34
N GLU A 37 5.48 0.81 -17.12
CA GLU A 37 6.96 0.73 -17.17
C GLU A 37 7.61 0.90 -15.78
N THR A 38 6.96 1.62 -14.86
CA THR A 38 7.50 1.87 -13.52
C THR A 38 7.28 0.71 -12.54
N LEU A 39 6.55 -0.34 -12.94
CA LEU A 39 6.52 -1.63 -12.24
C LEU A 39 7.71 -2.54 -12.62
N GLY A 40 8.35 -2.25 -13.75
CA GLY A 40 9.42 -3.06 -14.33
C GLY A 40 8.94 -4.22 -15.20
N GLU A 41 9.72 -4.47 -16.25
CA GLU A 41 9.40 -5.42 -17.32
C GLU A 41 9.02 -6.80 -16.80
N ARG A 42 9.75 -7.33 -15.82
CA ARG A 42 9.47 -8.66 -15.23
C ARG A 42 8.07 -8.77 -14.64
N ILE A 43 7.60 -7.74 -13.95
CA ILE A 43 6.24 -7.73 -13.38
C ILE A 43 5.22 -7.63 -14.50
N VAL A 44 5.45 -6.76 -15.48
CA VAL A 44 4.57 -6.59 -16.64
C VAL A 44 4.40 -7.89 -17.42
N GLU A 45 5.50 -8.61 -17.67
CA GLU A 45 5.48 -9.89 -18.37
C GLU A 45 4.74 -10.97 -17.58
N GLN A 46 4.97 -11.04 -16.27
CA GLN A 46 4.28 -12.00 -15.39
C GLN A 46 2.75 -11.86 -15.44
N PHE A 47 2.23 -10.64 -15.61
CA PHE A 47 0.80 -10.38 -15.67
C PHE A 47 0.25 -10.24 -17.10
N ARG A 48 1.06 -10.40 -18.15
CA ARG A 48 0.66 -10.17 -19.54
C ARG A 48 -0.60 -10.96 -19.92
N ASP A 49 -0.62 -12.25 -19.62
CA ASP A 49 -1.74 -13.15 -19.96
C ASP A 49 -2.80 -13.26 -18.85
N ALA A 50 -2.54 -12.63 -17.70
CA ALA A 50 -3.38 -12.72 -16.51
C ALA A 50 -3.71 -11.35 -15.91
N ARG A 51 -3.86 -10.33 -16.75
CA ARG A 51 -4.16 -8.94 -16.31
C ARG A 51 -5.37 -8.85 -15.39
N TRP A 52 -6.36 -9.73 -15.55
CA TRP A 52 -7.53 -9.81 -14.68
C TRP A 52 -7.16 -10.07 -13.20
N LEU A 53 -6.02 -10.69 -12.89
CA LEU A 53 -5.54 -10.87 -11.53
C LEU A 53 -5.26 -9.52 -10.84
N LEU A 54 -4.94 -8.47 -11.61
CA LEU A 54 -4.76 -7.13 -11.07
C LEU A 54 -6.08 -6.55 -10.52
N LEU A 55 -7.25 -7.01 -11.01
CA LEU A 55 -8.55 -6.67 -10.43
C LEU A 55 -8.74 -7.35 -9.06
N VAL A 56 -8.26 -8.58 -8.91
CA VAL A 56 -8.25 -9.28 -7.62
C VAL A 56 -7.32 -8.55 -6.64
N VAL A 57 -6.11 -8.18 -7.09
CA VAL A 57 -5.18 -7.37 -6.30
C VAL A 57 -5.79 -6.02 -5.92
N ALA A 58 -6.50 -5.36 -6.84
CA ALA A 58 -7.21 -4.12 -6.58
C ALA A 58 -8.29 -4.30 -5.51
N ALA A 59 -9.10 -5.36 -5.60
CA ALA A 59 -10.14 -5.66 -4.61
C ALA A 59 -9.55 -5.92 -3.22
N VAL A 60 -8.45 -6.68 -3.13
CA VAL A 60 -7.73 -6.93 -1.88
C VAL A 60 -7.18 -5.63 -1.29
N LYS A 61 -6.54 -4.79 -2.12
CA LYS A 61 -6.01 -3.49 -1.69
C LYS A 61 -7.12 -2.56 -1.20
N LEU A 62 -8.23 -2.50 -1.93
CA LEU A 62 -9.40 -1.70 -1.57
C LEU A 62 -10.01 -2.17 -0.25
N GLY A 63 -10.13 -3.48 -0.06
CA GLY A 63 -10.55 -4.08 1.21
C GLY A 63 -9.62 -3.68 2.35
N GLY A 64 -8.30 -3.86 2.18
CA GLY A 64 -7.30 -3.45 3.17
C GLY A 64 -7.32 -1.96 3.49
N ALA A 65 -7.68 -1.11 2.52
CA ALA A 65 -7.77 0.34 2.68
C ALA A 65 -9.04 0.77 3.43
N LEU A 66 -10.20 0.20 3.09
CA LEU A 66 -11.50 0.66 3.56
C LEU A 66 -11.98 -0.04 4.84
N VAL A 67 -11.72 -1.35 5.00
CA VAL A 67 -12.19 -2.13 6.15
C VAL A 67 -11.78 -1.51 7.49
N PRO A 68 -10.54 -1.05 7.70
CA PRO A 68 -10.16 -0.42 8.98
C PRO A 68 -10.98 0.83 9.32
N VAL A 69 -11.28 1.66 8.31
CA VAL A 69 -12.10 2.88 8.48
C VAL A 69 -13.56 2.53 8.76
N LEU A 70 -14.12 1.59 8.00
CA LEU A 70 -15.51 1.17 8.16
C LEU A 70 -15.77 0.55 9.54
N LEU A 71 -14.88 -0.32 10.00
CA LEU A 71 -14.97 -0.93 11.33
C LEU A 71 -14.77 0.10 12.45
N ALA A 72 -13.86 1.07 12.28
CA ALA A 72 -13.68 2.16 13.24
C ALA A 72 -14.94 3.06 13.34
N ARG A 73 -15.60 3.34 12.21
CA ARG A 73 -16.88 4.08 12.18
C ARG A 73 -18.04 3.31 12.79
N GLY A 74 -18.10 2.01 12.53
CA GLY A 74 -19.13 1.09 13.05
C GLY A 74 -19.01 0.79 14.54
N GLY A 75 -18.05 1.40 15.24
CA GLY A 75 -17.95 1.35 16.71
C GLY A 75 -17.02 0.26 17.25
N GLY A 76 -16.29 -0.49 16.40
CA GLY A 76 -15.41 -1.53 16.92
C GLY A 76 -14.45 -2.15 15.91
N LEU A 77 -13.15 -2.04 16.20
CA LEU A 77 -12.11 -2.84 15.57
C LEU A 77 -11.78 -4.01 16.52
N GLY A 78 -12.50 -5.13 16.37
CA GLY A 78 -12.32 -6.32 17.21
C GLY A 78 -10.89 -6.84 17.21
N ARG A 79 -10.51 -7.67 18.20
CA ARG A 79 -9.12 -8.12 18.40
C ARG A 79 -8.52 -8.77 17.15
N GLY A 80 -9.29 -9.63 16.46
CA GLY A 80 -8.85 -10.29 15.22
C GLY A 80 -8.54 -9.29 14.10
N TRP A 81 -9.48 -8.41 13.78
CA TRP A 81 -9.28 -7.35 12.78
C TRP A 81 -8.13 -6.41 13.14
N ARG A 82 -7.98 -6.09 14.42
CA ARG A 82 -6.87 -5.27 14.90
C ARG A 82 -5.52 -5.96 14.65
N SER A 83 -5.39 -7.24 14.97
CA SER A 83 -4.17 -8.01 14.70
C SER A 83 -3.88 -8.10 13.21
N LEU A 84 -4.90 -8.33 12.38
CA LEU A 84 -4.73 -8.37 10.92
C LEU A 84 -4.29 -7.02 10.35
N CYS A 85 -4.86 -5.91 10.83
CA CYS A 85 -4.43 -4.57 10.42
C CYS A 85 -2.99 -4.26 10.85
N TRP A 86 -2.57 -4.73 12.03
CA TRP A 86 -1.18 -4.61 12.49
C TRP A 86 -0.21 -5.42 11.63
N LEU A 87 -0.59 -6.66 11.29
CA LEU A 87 0.18 -7.50 10.38
C LEU A 87 0.31 -6.85 9.01
N GLY A 88 -0.80 -6.36 8.44
CA GLY A 88 -0.80 -5.63 7.17
C GLY A 88 0.08 -4.39 7.23
N ALA A 89 -0.01 -3.58 8.29
CA ALA A 89 0.85 -2.43 8.49
C ALA A 89 2.34 -2.81 8.54
N ALA A 90 2.70 -3.89 9.23
CA ALA A 90 4.07 -4.37 9.31
C ALA A 90 4.60 -4.80 7.93
N VAL A 91 3.82 -5.58 7.17
CA VAL A 91 4.19 -5.98 5.81
C VAL A 91 4.38 -4.77 4.91
N LEU A 92 3.45 -3.82 4.93
CA LEU A 92 3.52 -2.60 4.11
C LEU A 92 4.75 -1.74 4.44
N VAL A 93 5.07 -1.58 5.73
CA VAL A 93 6.23 -0.79 6.16
C VAL A 93 7.52 -1.49 5.79
N LEU A 94 7.63 -2.80 6.04
CA LEU A 94 8.85 -3.55 5.74
C LEU A 94 9.09 -3.63 4.24
N TRP A 95 8.08 -4.03 3.47
CA TRP A 95 8.18 -4.14 2.02
C TRP A 95 8.39 -2.78 1.36
N GLY A 96 7.49 -1.83 1.64
CA GLY A 96 7.54 -0.48 1.06
C GLY A 96 8.81 0.27 1.48
N GLY A 97 9.17 0.21 2.76
CA GLY A 97 10.38 0.86 3.27
C GLY A 97 11.66 0.26 2.71
N LEU A 98 11.78 -1.06 2.68
CA LEU A 98 12.98 -1.72 2.16
C LEU A 98 13.18 -1.40 0.67
N ASN A 99 12.15 -1.55 -0.16
CA ASN A 99 12.28 -1.27 -1.59
C ASN A 99 12.52 0.21 -1.88
N THR A 100 11.90 1.11 -1.10
CA THR A 100 12.18 2.56 -1.19
C THR A 100 13.66 2.85 -0.95
N VAL A 101 14.22 2.29 0.14
CA VAL A 101 15.63 2.50 0.51
C VAL A 101 16.56 1.88 -0.51
N VAL A 102 16.36 0.61 -0.86
CA VAL A 102 17.20 -0.10 -1.83
C VAL A 102 17.17 0.60 -3.18
N GLY A 103 15.98 0.96 -3.67
CA GLY A 103 15.86 1.68 -4.93
C GLY A 103 16.54 3.05 -4.90
N GLY A 104 16.43 3.79 -3.79
CA GLY A 104 17.15 5.05 -3.60
C GLY A 104 18.68 4.88 -3.59
N LEU A 105 19.18 3.83 -2.94
CA LEU A 105 20.61 3.52 -2.93
C LEU A 105 21.15 3.17 -4.32
N VAL A 106 20.36 2.45 -5.12
CA VAL A 106 20.72 2.13 -6.51
C VAL A 106 20.71 3.39 -7.37
N LEU A 107 19.68 4.23 -7.27
CA LEU A 107 19.57 5.47 -8.06
C LEU A 107 20.64 6.51 -7.71
N THR A 108 21.14 6.50 -6.48
CA THR A 108 22.24 7.38 -6.05
C THR A 108 23.63 6.83 -6.36
N GLY A 109 23.72 5.61 -6.89
CA GLY A 109 25.00 4.95 -7.21
C GLY A 109 25.76 4.43 -5.99
N VAL A 110 25.16 4.47 -4.80
CA VAL A 110 25.72 3.86 -3.58
C VAL A 110 25.76 2.34 -3.73
N VAL A 111 24.74 1.77 -4.36
CA VAL A 111 24.69 0.37 -4.78
C VAL A 111 24.70 0.32 -6.30
N VAL A 112 25.62 -0.46 -6.88
CA VAL A 112 25.72 -0.64 -8.34
C VAL A 112 25.49 -2.11 -8.66
N PRO A 113 24.32 -2.47 -9.23
CA PRO A 113 24.04 -3.84 -9.68
C PRO A 113 24.99 -4.25 -10.81
N GLU A 114 25.57 -5.45 -10.73
CA GLU A 114 26.52 -5.96 -11.73
C GLU A 114 25.88 -6.14 -13.12
N ASP A 115 24.63 -6.59 -13.17
CA ASP A 115 23.87 -6.83 -14.41
C ASP A 115 23.11 -5.60 -14.91
N GLY A 116 23.34 -4.43 -14.31
CA GLY A 116 22.53 -3.23 -14.55
C GLY A 116 21.12 -3.31 -13.93
N TYR A 117 20.26 -2.34 -14.26
CA TYR A 117 18.88 -2.31 -13.78
C TYR A 117 17.95 -1.53 -14.72
N ASP A 118 16.66 -1.91 -14.73
CA ASP A 118 15.61 -1.11 -15.37
C ASP A 118 15.42 0.20 -14.57
N ARG A 119 15.84 1.30 -15.17
CA ARG A 119 15.82 2.61 -14.51
C ARG A 119 14.42 3.13 -14.25
N ALA A 120 13.46 2.87 -15.15
CA ALA A 120 12.09 3.33 -14.97
C ALA A 120 11.42 2.57 -13.81
N ALA A 121 11.62 1.25 -13.75
CA ALA A 121 11.19 0.43 -12.63
C ALA A 121 11.80 0.91 -11.31
N MET A 122 13.12 1.17 -11.30
CA MET A 122 13.81 1.59 -10.10
C MET A 122 13.30 2.93 -9.57
N ILE A 123 13.00 3.89 -10.46
CA ILE A 123 12.36 5.16 -10.09
C ILE A 123 10.95 4.91 -9.54
N GLY A 124 10.16 4.06 -10.20
CA GLY A 124 8.82 3.69 -9.74
C GLY A 124 8.82 3.13 -8.33
N HIS A 125 9.68 2.14 -8.08
CA HIS A 125 9.84 1.53 -6.77
C HIS A 125 10.38 2.52 -5.74
N ALA A 126 11.45 3.27 -6.05
CA ALA A 126 12.06 4.18 -5.08
C ALA A 126 11.21 5.40 -4.71
N LEU A 127 10.42 5.93 -5.66
CA LEU A 127 9.79 7.25 -5.50
C LEU A 127 8.27 7.25 -5.60
N LEU A 128 7.64 6.18 -6.09
CA LEU A 128 6.21 6.17 -6.36
C LEU A 128 5.48 5.06 -5.59
N TRP A 129 5.71 3.79 -5.93
CA TRP A 129 4.88 2.67 -5.47
C TRP A 129 5.19 2.24 -4.05
N ASP A 130 6.46 2.00 -3.75
CA ASP A 130 6.87 1.51 -2.44
C ASP A 130 6.84 2.59 -1.35
N PRO A 131 7.16 3.88 -1.64
CA PRO A 131 6.88 4.98 -0.72
C PRO A 131 5.39 5.10 -0.41
N LEU A 132 4.51 4.90 -1.39
CA LEU A 132 3.07 4.93 -1.17
C LEU A 132 2.61 3.76 -0.29
N PHE A 133 3.19 2.56 -0.45
CA PHE A 133 2.97 1.45 0.48
C PHE A 133 3.48 1.78 1.90
N LEU A 134 4.65 2.40 2.02
CA LEU A 134 5.21 2.82 3.30
C LEU A 134 4.30 3.85 4.00
N VAL A 135 3.84 4.87 3.26
CA VAL A 135 2.90 5.87 3.76
C VAL A 135 1.61 5.20 4.25
N TRP A 136 1.06 4.27 3.47
CA TRP A 136 -0.11 3.50 3.86
C TRP A 136 0.15 2.72 5.17
N GLY A 137 1.23 1.94 5.24
CA GLY A 137 1.56 1.13 6.41
C GLY A 137 1.79 1.96 7.69
N LEU A 138 2.55 3.06 7.60
CA LEU A 138 2.80 3.95 8.73
C LEU A 138 1.52 4.65 9.18
N ALA A 139 0.73 5.18 8.25
CA ALA A 139 -0.54 5.84 8.56
C ALA A 139 -1.53 4.87 9.24
N LEU A 140 -1.59 3.62 8.76
CA LEU A 140 -2.41 2.57 9.36
C LEU A 140 -1.96 2.27 10.79
N ALA A 141 -0.66 2.05 11.01
CA ALA A 141 -0.09 1.81 12.34
C ALA A 141 -0.39 2.97 13.32
N LEU A 142 -0.20 4.22 12.89
CA LEU A 142 -0.49 5.41 13.68
C LEU A 142 -1.99 5.54 13.99
N GLY A 143 -2.84 5.27 13.00
CA GLY A 143 -4.29 5.26 13.14
C GLY A 143 -4.78 4.20 14.15
N LEU A 144 -4.23 2.99 14.09
CA LEU A 144 -4.54 1.91 15.04
C LEU A 144 -4.08 2.24 16.47
N ARG A 145 -2.92 2.88 16.62
CA ARG A 145 -2.43 3.35 17.94
C ARG A 145 -3.35 4.42 18.50
N ALA A 146 -3.72 5.42 17.70
CA ALA A 146 -4.63 6.48 18.11
C ALA A 146 -6.00 5.94 18.50
N TYR A 147 -6.60 5.08 17.66
CA TYR A 147 -7.88 4.42 17.96
C TYR A 147 -7.85 3.65 19.28
N GLY A 148 -6.78 2.90 19.54
CA GLY A 148 -6.64 2.13 20.77
C GLY A 148 -6.50 2.95 22.05
N ARG A 149 -5.93 4.15 21.97
CA ARG A 149 -5.83 5.07 23.13
C ARG A 149 -7.19 5.68 23.48
N SER A 150 -8.05 5.90 22.49
CA SER A 150 -9.40 6.43 22.70
C SER A 150 -10.41 5.40 23.22
N THR A 151 -10.05 4.11 23.20
CA THR A 151 -10.92 3.00 23.66
C THR A 151 -10.55 2.42 25.02
N ARG A 152 -9.44 2.89 25.62
CA ARG A 152 -9.05 2.57 26.99
C ARG A 152 -9.59 3.65 27.92
#